data_AF-A0A942RLV0-F1
#
_entry.id   AF-A0A942RLV0-F1
#
_cell.length_a   1.000
_cell.length_b   1.000
_cell.length_c   1.000
_cell.angle_alpha   90.00
_cell.angle_beta   90.00
_cell.angle_gamma   90.00
#
_symmetry.space_group_name_H-M   'P 1'
#
loop_
_entity.id
_entity.type
_entity.pdbx_description
1 polymer ?
#
loop_
_entity_poly.entity_id
_entity_poly.type
_entity_poly.pdbx_seq_one_letter_code
_entity_poly.pdbx_strand_id
1 'polypeptide(L)'
;MDMMELMNLLGNKDMLDGISKNSGADSDKVGKLINMGLPTIMKAMNKNATSNDGAQSLLNALKQHENDDVEDMVKNPSKINRQDGEKILGHILSSKKDVVNNNLAKETGLGSDQVNKILSQLAPLLMGTLGQQQKNSNIDSNNVSNLLSDALGKSAKGGMMDLAEKFLDSDKDGSIVDDVGKL
;
A
#
# COMPACT_ATOMS: atom_id res chain seq x y z
N MET A 1 7.31 -2.54 11.48
CA MET A 1 6.71 -1.51 10.63
C MET A 1 5.23 -1.82 10.41
N ASP A 2 4.36 -0.82 10.46
CA ASP A 2 2.95 -0.94 10.04
C ASP A 2 2.64 -0.13 8.75
N MET A 3 1.41 -0.25 8.24
CA MET A 3 0.99 0.45 7.02
C MET A 3 0.98 1.97 7.14
N MET A 4 0.65 2.53 8.30
CA MET A 4 0.67 3.98 8.49
C MET A 4 2.11 4.50 8.50
N GLU A 5 2.99 3.78 9.19
CA GLU A 5 4.43 4.06 9.18
C GLU A 5 5.00 3.98 7.76
N LEU A 6 4.67 2.94 6.99
CA LEU A 6 5.06 2.83 5.58
C LEU A 6 4.56 4.03 4.77
N MET A 7 3.29 4.42 4.90
CA MET A 7 2.72 5.55 4.16
C MET A 7 3.38 6.88 4.53
N ASN A 8 3.68 7.09 5.82
CA ASN A 8 4.41 8.27 6.28
C ASN A 8 5.81 8.31 5.69
N LEU A 9 6.52 7.17 5.69
CA LEU A 9 7.85 7.05 5.11
C LEU A 9 7.86 7.28 3.59
N LEU A 10 6.85 6.77 2.88
CA LEU A 10 6.68 6.96 1.43
C LEU A 10 6.25 8.38 1.05
N GLY A 11 5.56 9.08 1.95
CA GLY A 11 5.17 10.48 1.78
C GLY A 11 6.30 11.48 2.06
N ASN A 12 7.41 11.03 2.64
CA ASN A 12 8.56 11.88 2.88
C ASN A 12 9.19 12.36 1.57
N LYS A 13 9.57 13.65 1.54
CA LYS A 13 10.13 14.29 0.35
C LYS A 13 11.34 13.55 -0.22
N ASP A 14 12.26 13.09 0.64
CA ASP A 14 13.46 12.39 0.20
C ASP A 14 13.14 11.06 -0.51
N MET A 15 12.12 10.34 -0.04
CA MET A 15 11.66 9.10 -0.66
C MET A 15 10.97 9.38 -2.00
N LEU A 16 10.07 10.35 -2.04
CA LEU A 16 9.39 10.76 -3.28
C LEU A 16 10.41 11.22 -4.34
N ASP A 17 11.42 12.01 -3.95
CA ASP A 17 12.48 12.47 -4.83
C ASP A 17 13.37 11.30 -5.30
N GLY A 18 13.62 10.30 -4.45
CA GLY A 18 14.34 9.08 -4.80
C GLY A 18 13.60 8.21 -5.81
N ILE A 19 12.30 7.99 -5.62
CA ILE A 19 11.44 7.26 -6.57
C ILE A 19 11.32 8.04 -7.88
N SER A 20 11.13 9.37 -7.80
CA SER A 20 11.06 10.28 -8.94
C SER A 20 12.31 10.17 -9.81
N LYS A 21 13.50 10.26 -9.23
CA LYS A 21 14.79 10.12 -9.96
C LYS A 21 14.93 8.77 -10.66
N ASN A 22 14.58 7.68 -10.00
CA ASN A 22 14.71 6.33 -10.55
C ASN A 22 13.67 6.02 -11.65
N SER A 23 12.47 6.56 -11.51
CA SER A 23 11.38 6.35 -12.48
C SER A 23 11.41 7.36 -13.64
N GLY A 24 12.06 8.51 -13.46
CA GLY A 24 11.98 9.66 -14.35
C GLY A 24 10.61 10.36 -14.30
N ALA A 25 9.84 10.13 -13.24
CA ALA A 25 8.51 10.69 -13.04
C ALA A 25 8.54 11.95 -12.18
N ASP A 26 7.56 12.83 -12.36
CA ASP A 26 7.35 13.98 -11.49
C ASP A 26 6.95 13.54 -10.07
N SER A 27 7.49 14.20 -9.04
CA SER A 27 7.32 13.82 -7.63
C SER A 27 5.84 13.86 -7.18
N ASP A 28 5.06 14.83 -7.67
CA ASP A 28 3.63 14.93 -7.34
C ASP A 28 2.85 13.77 -7.97
N LYS A 29 3.22 13.38 -9.20
CA LYS A 29 2.61 12.22 -9.87
C LYS A 29 3.01 10.90 -9.21
N VAL A 30 4.23 10.78 -8.69
CA VAL A 30 4.67 9.64 -7.88
C VAL A 30 3.80 9.53 -6.63
N GLY A 31 3.61 10.63 -5.90
CA GLY A 31 2.73 10.66 -4.72
C GLY A 31 1.30 10.22 -5.02
N LYS A 32 0.72 10.72 -6.13
CA LYS A 32 -0.59 10.27 -6.62
C LYS A 32 -0.60 8.76 -6.89
N LEU A 33 0.43 8.24 -7.55
CA LEU A 33 0.50 6.82 -7.86
C LEU A 33 0.65 5.97 -6.61
N ILE A 34 1.39 6.40 -5.59
CA ILE A 34 1.48 5.68 -4.31
C ILE A 34 0.10 5.58 -3.66
N ASN A 35 -0.62 6.69 -3.57
CA ASN A 35 -1.95 6.78 -2.96
C ASN A 35 -3.01 5.92 -3.67
N MET A 36 -2.87 5.70 -4.99
CA MET A 36 -3.80 4.85 -5.76
C MET A 36 -3.30 3.40 -5.89
N GLY A 37 -2.00 3.23 -6.06
CA GLY A 37 -1.35 1.98 -6.40
C GLY A 37 -1.31 1.02 -5.23
N LEU A 38 -0.96 1.48 -4.02
CA LEU A 38 -0.92 0.61 -2.84
C LEU A 38 -2.29 0.00 -2.52
N PRO A 39 -3.39 0.79 -2.40
CA PRO A 39 -4.72 0.20 -2.21
C PRO A 39 -5.13 -0.73 -3.36
N THR A 40 -4.71 -0.44 -4.59
CA THR A 40 -5.00 -1.29 -5.76
C THR A 40 -4.30 -2.65 -5.65
N ILE A 41 -3.01 -2.67 -5.30
CA ILE A 41 -2.23 -3.91 -5.09
C ILE A 41 -2.85 -4.71 -3.95
N MET A 42 -3.15 -4.07 -2.81
CA MET A 42 -3.75 -4.74 -1.65
C MET A 42 -5.13 -5.30 -1.96
N LYS A 43 -5.97 -4.58 -2.71
CA LYS A 43 -7.27 -5.08 -3.17
C LYS A 43 -7.12 -6.31 -4.06
N ALA A 44 -6.11 -6.33 -4.93
CA ALA A 44 -5.80 -7.49 -5.76
C ALA A 44 -5.28 -8.68 -4.92
N MET A 45 -4.40 -8.44 -3.94
CA MET A 45 -3.97 -9.46 -2.97
C MET A 45 -5.18 -10.05 -2.23
N ASN A 46 -6.08 -9.19 -1.73
CA ASN A 46 -7.26 -9.64 -1.00
C ASN A 46 -8.18 -10.48 -1.89
N LYS A 47 -8.35 -10.08 -3.16
CA LYS A 47 -9.10 -10.88 -4.12
C LYS A 47 -8.50 -12.28 -4.31
N ASN A 48 -7.19 -12.38 -4.43
CA ASN A 48 -6.51 -13.67 -4.60
C ASN A 48 -6.63 -14.53 -3.33
N ALA A 49 -6.57 -13.91 -2.15
CA ALA A 49 -6.70 -14.56 -0.84
C ALA A 49 -8.13 -15.05 -0.51
N THR A 50 -9.12 -14.82 -1.36
CA THR A 50 -10.49 -15.37 -1.17
C THR A 50 -10.59 -16.88 -1.39
N SER A 51 -9.56 -17.47 -2.02
CA SER A 51 -9.45 -18.93 -2.19
C SER A 51 -8.41 -19.49 -1.20
N ASN A 52 -8.59 -20.74 -0.76
CA ASN A 52 -7.65 -21.40 0.16
C ASN A 52 -6.22 -21.43 -0.41
N ASP A 53 -6.06 -21.79 -1.69
CA ASP A 53 -4.75 -21.84 -2.35
C ASP A 53 -4.13 -20.45 -2.46
N GLY A 54 -4.92 -19.43 -2.79
CA GLY A 54 -4.45 -18.05 -2.88
C GLY A 54 -4.07 -17.47 -1.51
N ALA A 55 -4.82 -17.79 -0.46
CA ALA A 55 -4.51 -17.40 0.91
C ALA A 55 -3.20 -18.04 1.39
N GLN A 56 -3.01 -19.34 1.11
CA GLN A 56 -1.78 -20.05 1.44
C GLN A 56 -0.58 -19.52 0.64
N SER A 57 -0.76 -19.25 -0.66
CA SER A 57 0.26 -18.66 -1.50
C SER A 57 0.67 -17.27 -1.00
N LEU A 58 -0.29 -16.44 -0.61
CA LEU A 58 -0.01 -15.13 -0.04
C LEU A 58 0.72 -15.26 1.30
N LEU A 59 0.26 -16.13 2.20
CA LEU A 59 0.94 -16.37 3.48
C LEU A 59 2.41 -16.77 3.28
N ASN A 60 2.68 -17.67 2.33
CA ASN A 60 4.04 -18.09 2.03
C ASN A 60 4.90 -16.93 1.53
N ALA A 61 4.34 -16.07 0.66
CA ALA A 61 5.03 -14.88 0.19
C ALA A 61 5.27 -13.89 1.35
N LEU A 62 4.30 -13.67 2.22
CA LEU A 62 4.47 -12.80 3.40
C LEU A 62 5.60 -13.32 4.31
N LYS A 63 5.67 -14.62 4.56
CA LYS A 63 6.76 -15.26 5.32
C LYS A 63 8.13 -15.11 4.64
N GLN A 64 8.20 -15.07 3.31
CA GLN A 64 9.46 -14.85 2.60
C GLN A 64 10.00 -13.43 2.83
N HIS A 65 9.10 -12.46 3.04
CA HIS A 65 9.43 -11.04 3.22
C HIS A 65 9.33 -10.57 4.68
N GLU A 66 9.02 -11.44 5.63
CA GLU A 66 8.75 -11.05 7.03
C GLU A 66 9.95 -10.47 7.78
N ASN A 67 11.16 -10.66 7.24
CA ASN A 67 12.42 -10.18 7.80
C ASN A 67 13.07 -9.08 6.94
N ASP A 68 12.38 -8.59 5.90
CA ASP A 68 12.87 -7.50 5.07
C ASP A 68 13.00 -6.22 5.92
N ASP A 69 14.13 -5.52 5.78
CA ASP A 69 14.35 -4.23 6.43
C ASP A 69 13.72 -3.11 5.59
N VAL A 70 12.41 -2.97 5.71
CA VAL A 70 11.63 -1.99 4.94
C VAL A 70 12.08 -0.55 5.20
N GLU A 71 12.50 -0.23 6.43
CA GLU A 71 12.95 1.11 6.77
C GLU A 71 14.26 1.46 6.03
N ASP A 72 15.21 0.53 6.02
CA ASP A 72 16.45 0.66 5.27
C ASP A 72 16.21 0.66 3.74
N MET A 73 15.25 -0.12 3.24
CA MET A 73 14.86 -0.09 1.82
C MET A 73 14.27 1.26 1.42
N VAL A 74 13.49 1.91 2.30
CA VAL A 74 12.98 3.27 2.04
C VAL A 74 14.11 4.30 2.08
N LYS A 75 15.00 4.22 3.08
CA LYS A 75 16.17 5.12 3.20
C LYS A 75 17.17 4.93 2.07
N ASN A 76 17.27 3.71 1.54
CA ASN A 76 18.17 3.34 0.47
C ASN A 76 17.44 2.55 -0.63
N PRO A 77 16.77 3.25 -1.58
CA PRO A 77 16.00 2.62 -2.65
C PRO A 77 16.80 1.66 -3.54
N SER A 78 18.13 1.71 -3.52
CA SER A 78 18.98 0.76 -4.26
C SER A 78 18.93 -0.67 -3.70
N LYS A 79 18.49 -0.85 -2.44
CA LYS A 79 18.27 -2.16 -1.82
C LYS A 79 16.95 -2.80 -2.24
N ILE A 80 16.06 -2.06 -2.89
CA ILE A 80 14.79 -2.59 -3.37
C ILE A 80 15.03 -3.47 -4.59
N ASN A 81 14.73 -4.77 -4.46
CA ASN A 81 14.82 -5.70 -5.57
C ASN A 81 13.63 -5.51 -6.53
N ARG A 82 13.84 -4.73 -7.60
CA ARG A 82 12.81 -4.44 -8.60
C ARG A 82 12.36 -5.68 -9.39
N GLN A 83 13.25 -6.65 -9.61
CA GLN A 83 12.89 -7.89 -10.31
C GLN A 83 11.94 -8.74 -9.46
N ASP A 84 12.17 -8.74 -8.15
CA ASP A 84 11.26 -9.38 -7.21
C ASP A 84 9.90 -8.66 -7.18
N GLY A 85 9.89 -7.33 -7.16
CA GLY A 85 8.67 -6.54 -7.31
C GLY A 85 7.88 -6.83 -8.59
N GLU A 86 8.56 -7.02 -9.71
CA GLU A 86 7.91 -7.42 -10.97
C GLU A 86 7.23 -8.80 -10.88
N LYS A 87 7.86 -9.76 -10.17
CA LYS A 87 7.29 -11.09 -9.91
C LYS A 87 6.10 -11.02 -8.96
N ILE A 88 6.21 -10.27 -7.87
CA ILE A 88 5.12 -10.01 -6.92
C ILE A 88 3.91 -9.44 -7.66
N LEU A 89 4.10 -8.39 -8.47
CA LEU A 89 3.04 -7.80 -9.28
C LEU A 89 2.46 -8.78 -10.31
N GLY A 90 3.31 -9.61 -10.93
CA GLY A 90 2.88 -10.65 -11.84
C GLY A 90 1.94 -11.67 -11.19
N HIS A 91 2.24 -12.11 -9.97
CA HIS A 91 1.38 -13.01 -9.22
C HIS A 91 0.09 -12.35 -8.73
N ILE A 92 0.20 -11.13 -8.19
CA ILE A 92 -0.96 -10.43 -7.62
C ILE A 92 -1.94 -10.00 -8.71
N LEU A 93 -1.45 -9.38 -9.77
CA LEU A 93 -2.29 -8.81 -10.82
C LEU A 93 -2.60 -9.83 -11.93
N SER A 94 -1.76 -10.86 -12.10
CA SER A 94 -1.95 -11.90 -13.12
C SER A 94 -2.27 -11.29 -14.49
N SER A 95 -3.32 -11.76 -15.17
CA SER A 95 -3.79 -11.26 -16.47
C SER A 95 -4.28 -9.80 -16.47
N LYS A 96 -4.41 -9.17 -15.29
CA LYS A 96 -4.88 -7.78 -15.16
C LYS A 96 -3.76 -6.77 -15.06
N LYS A 97 -2.49 -7.21 -15.05
CA LYS A 97 -1.33 -6.31 -14.90
C LYS A 97 -1.40 -5.14 -15.87
N ASP A 98 -1.62 -5.41 -17.16
CA ASP A 98 -1.66 -4.36 -18.18
C ASP A 98 -2.84 -3.40 -18.01
N VAL A 99 -4.03 -3.92 -17.69
CA VAL A 99 -5.22 -3.11 -17.45
C VAL A 99 -5.02 -2.18 -16.25
N VAL A 100 -4.50 -2.72 -15.15
CA VAL A 100 -4.20 -1.93 -13.94
C VAL A 100 -3.15 -0.87 -14.24
N ASN A 101 -2.07 -1.25 -14.92
CA ASN A 101 -0.98 -0.35 -15.27
C ASN A 101 -1.47 0.82 -16.15
N ASN A 102 -2.27 0.53 -17.18
CA ASN A 102 -2.81 1.53 -18.10
C ASN A 102 -3.82 2.47 -17.42
N ASN A 103 -4.67 1.94 -16.53
CA ASN A 103 -5.60 2.77 -15.77
C ASN A 103 -4.83 3.71 -14.83
N LEU A 104 -3.86 3.20 -14.07
CA LEU A 104 -3.04 4.02 -13.19
C LEU A 104 -2.24 5.08 -13.97
N ALA A 105 -1.69 4.73 -15.14
CA ALA A 105 -1.02 5.67 -16.04
C ALA A 105 -1.95 6.82 -16.44
N LYS A 106 -3.17 6.50 -16.86
CA LYS A 106 -4.18 7.49 -17.25
C LYS A 106 -4.57 8.42 -16.09
N GLU A 107 -4.87 7.85 -14.91
CA GLU A 107 -5.33 8.62 -13.75
C GLU A 107 -4.22 9.51 -13.15
N THR A 108 -2.97 9.06 -13.21
CA THR A 108 -1.82 9.81 -12.66
C THR A 108 -1.16 10.74 -13.67
N GLY A 109 -1.44 10.56 -14.96
CA GLY A 109 -0.76 11.25 -16.05
C GLY A 109 0.71 10.82 -16.22
N LEU A 110 1.04 9.59 -15.79
CA LEU A 110 2.34 8.94 -15.96
C LEU A 110 2.34 8.05 -17.21
N GLY A 111 3.52 7.79 -17.77
CA GLY A 111 3.70 6.75 -18.77
C GLY A 111 3.66 5.35 -18.15
N SER A 112 3.19 4.35 -18.89
CA SER A 112 3.07 2.96 -18.41
C SER A 112 4.38 2.37 -17.88
N ASP A 113 5.53 2.76 -18.45
CA ASP A 113 6.86 2.36 -17.97
C ASP A 113 7.20 2.99 -16.62
N GLN A 114 6.83 4.27 -16.41
CA GLN A 114 7.02 4.95 -15.13
C GLN A 114 6.17 4.29 -14.05
N VAL A 115 4.91 4.01 -14.36
CA VAL A 115 4.00 3.30 -13.44
C VAL A 115 4.57 1.93 -13.09
N ASN A 116 4.98 1.12 -14.08
CA ASN A 116 5.55 -0.20 -13.81
C ASN A 116 6.82 -0.13 -12.95
N LYS A 117 7.72 0.82 -13.22
CA LYS A 117 8.94 1.03 -12.41
C LYS A 117 8.61 1.36 -10.95
N ILE A 118 7.67 2.28 -10.74
CA ILE A 118 7.27 2.72 -9.40
C ILE A 118 6.56 1.56 -8.66
N LEU A 119 5.56 0.93 -9.27
CA LEU A 119 4.86 -0.20 -8.64
C LEU A 119 5.82 -1.35 -8.31
N SER A 120 6.82 -1.61 -9.14
CA SER A 120 7.82 -2.66 -8.90
C SER A 120 8.78 -2.32 -7.75
N GLN A 121 8.86 -1.06 -7.34
CA GLN A 121 9.55 -0.66 -6.10
C GLN A 121 8.63 -0.72 -4.89
N LEU A 122 7.34 -0.38 -5.07
CA LEU A 122 6.36 -0.39 -3.98
C LEU A 122 5.97 -1.80 -3.55
N ALA A 123 5.95 -2.77 -4.48
CA ALA A 123 5.49 -4.12 -4.20
C ALA A 123 6.34 -4.85 -3.13
N PRO A 124 7.69 -4.86 -3.19
CA PRO A 124 8.51 -5.43 -2.13
C PRO A 124 8.36 -4.71 -0.78
N LEU A 125 8.25 -3.38 -0.78
CA LEU A 125 8.04 -2.61 0.46
C LEU A 125 6.72 -3.00 1.13
N LEU A 126 5.64 -3.09 0.35
CA LEU A 126 4.35 -3.55 0.84
C LEU A 126 4.40 -4.99 1.37
N MET A 127 5.07 -5.89 0.65
CA MET A 127 5.24 -7.29 1.08
C MET A 127 6.05 -7.41 2.37
N GLY A 128 7.14 -6.64 2.52
CA GLY A 128 7.93 -6.58 3.74
C GLY A 128 7.12 -6.05 4.91
N THR A 129 6.38 -4.96 4.73
CA THR A 129 5.53 -4.39 5.80
C THR A 129 4.44 -5.38 6.22
N LEU A 130 3.71 -5.96 5.27
CA LEU A 130 2.67 -6.96 5.57
C LEU A 130 3.26 -8.24 6.15
N GLY A 131 4.46 -8.66 5.72
CA GLY A 131 5.17 -9.82 6.25
C GLY A 131 5.56 -9.62 7.70
N GLN A 132 6.14 -8.46 8.04
CA GLN A 132 6.44 -8.09 9.43
C GLN A 132 5.17 -8.08 10.29
N GLN A 133 4.06 -7.53 9.80
CA GLN A 133 2.78 -7.55 10.51
C GLN A 133 2.24 -8.97 10.68
N GLN A 134 2.28 -9.79 9.62
CA GLN A 134 1.89 -11.20 9.65
C GLN A 134 2.67 -11.96 10.73
N LYS A 135 4.00 -11.76 10.81
CA LYS A 135 4.87 -12.35 11.82
C LYS A 135 4.54 -11.87 13.24
N ASN A 136 4.41 -10.56 13.44
CA ASN A 136 4.15 -9.97 14.76
C ASN A 136 2.78 -10.37 15.32
N SER A 137 1.79 -10.56 14.45
CA SER A 137 0.43 -10.95 14.84
C SER A 137 0.16 -12.46 14.71
N ASN A 138 1.18 -13.27 14.39
CA ASN A 138 1.08 -14.72 14.20
C ASN A 138 -0.07 -15.13 13.26
N ILE A 139 -0.24 -14.39 12.17
CA ILE A 139 -1.35 -14.59 11.22
C ILE A 139 -1.11 -15.87 10.41
N ASP A 140 -2.14 -16.69 10.26
CA ASP A 140 -2.15 -17.89 9.43
C ASP A 140 -2.94 -17.67 8.13
N SER A 141 -3.11 -18.72 7.33
CA SER A 141 -3.79 -18.62 6.03
C SER A 141 -5.29 -18.37 6.17
N ASN A 142 -5.90 -18.74 7.31
CA ASN A 142 -7.31 -18.47 7.58
C ASN A 142 -7.56 -16.98 7.86
N ASN A 143 -6.56 -16.29 8.41
CA ASN A 143 -6.70 -14.90 8.88
C ASN A 143 -5.96 -13.87 8.00
N VAL A 144 -5.26 -14.30 6.94
CA VAL A 144 -4.51 -13.37 6.06
C VAL A 144 -5.41 -12.34 5.36
N SER A 145 -6.66 -12.69 5.05
CA SER A 145 -7.62 -11.74 4.48
C SER A 145 -8.06 -10.67 5.50
N ASN A 146 -8.10 -11.01 6.79
CA ASN A 146 -8.38 -10.06 7.87
C ASN A 146 -7.23 -9.07 8.02
N LEU A 147 -5.97 -9.54 7.96
CA LEU A 147 -4.80 -8.67 7.94
C LEU A 147 -4.87 -7.64 6.80
N LEU A 148 -5.20 -8.07 5.58
CA LEU A 148 -5.34 -7.18 4.43
C LEU A 148 -6.50 -6.20 4.59
N SER A 149 -7.62 -6.65 5.14
CA SER A 149 -8.80 -5.82 5.37
C SER A 149 -8.54 -4.76 6.44
N ASP A 150 -7.82 -5.13 7.52
CA ASP A 150 -7.37 -4.20 8.55
C ASP A 150 -6.37 -3.20 8.02
N ALA A 151 -5.42 -3.65 7.19
CA ALA A 151 -4.44 -2.80 6.55
C ALA A 151 -5.10 -1.78 5.60
N LEU A 152 -6.09 -2.21 4.79
CA LEU A 152 -6.90 -1.33 3.93
C LEU A 152 -7.78 -0.38 4.75
N GLY A 153 -8.43 -0.89 5.80
CA GLY A 153 -9.31 -0.12 6.67
C GLY A 153 -8.56 0.95 7.46
N LYS A 154 -7.37 0.63 7.98
CA LYS A 154 -6.48 1.58 8.65
C LYS A 154 -5.90 2.62 7.69
N SER A 155 -5.58 2.22 6.46
CA SER A 155 -5.17 3.17 5.40
C SER A 155 -6.29 4.16 5.03
N ALA A 156 -7.55 3.72 5.06
CA ALA A 156 -8.71 4.60 4.83
C ALA A 156 -9.04 5.48 6.05
N LYS A 157 -8.85 4.96 7.27
CA LYS A 157 -9.24 5.64 8.51
C LYS A 157 -8.27 6.76 8.94
N GLY A 158 -7.01 6.72 8.51
CA GLY A 158 -6.02 7.76 8.87
C GLY A 158 -6.06 9.02 8.01
N GLY A 159 -6.47 8.91 6.74
CA GLY A 159 -6.47 10.05 5.81
C GLY A 159 -7.85 10.62 5.51
N MET A 160 -8.89 9.79 5.51
CA MET A 160 -10.25 10.23 5.14
C MET A 160 -11.09 10.59 6.36
N MET A 161 -10.89 9.94 7.52
CA MET A 161 -11.59 10.32 8.76
C MET A 161 -11.02 11.62 9.31
N ASP A 162 -9.69 11.82 9.28
CA ASP A 162 -9.05 13.07 9.74
C ASP A 162 -9.37 14.26 8.81
N LEU A 163 -9.56 13.99 7.50
CA LEU A 163 -10.04 14.97 6.54
C LEU A 163 -11.55 15.21 6.67
N ALA A 164 -12.34 14.17 6.94
CA ALA A 164 -13.77 14.29 7.22
C ALA A 164 -14.02 15.01 8.55
N GLU A 165 -13.24 14.75 9.59
CA GLU A 165 -13.24 15.46 10.87
C GLU A 165 -12.81 16.91 10.65
N LYS A 166 -11.78 17.20 9.85
CA LYS A 166 -11.41 18.58 9.49
C LYS A 166 -12.42 19.30 8.59
N PHE A 167 -13.21 18.57 7.82
CA PHE A 167 -14.25 19.14 6.93
C PHE A 167 -15.61 19.27 7.64
N LEU A 168 -15.90 18.38 8.59
CA LEU A 168 -17.05 18.43 9.49
C LEU A 168 -16.83 19.49 10.59
N ASP A 169 -15.64 19.57 11.18
CA ASP A 169 -15.26 20.59 12.17
C ASP A 169 -14.96 21.97 11.53
N SER A 170 -15.17 22.10 10.21
CA SER A 170 -14.93 23.35 9.51
C SER A 170 -16.01 24.42 9.75
N ASP A 171 -17.12 24.08 10.40
CA ASP A 171 -18.11 25.06 10.89
C ASP A 171 -17.94 25.42 12.39
N LYS A 172 -17.02 24.75 13.11
CA LYS A 172 -16.68 25.03 14.52
C LYS A 172 -17.90 25.13 15.44
N ASP A 173 -18.92 24.29 15.27
CA ASP A 173 -20.07 24.33 16.18
C ASP A 173 -19.84 23.55 17.50
N GLY A 174 -18.78 22.73 17.57
CA GLY A 174 -18.30 22.14 18.80
C GLY A 174 -19.30 21.22 19.51
N SER A 175 -20.13 20.46 18.78
CA SER A 175 -21.20 19.65 19.38
C SER A 175 -21.11 18.15 19.06
N ILE A 176 -20.26 17.40 19.79
CA ILE A 176 -20.36 15.91 19.89
C ILE A 176 -21.19 15.50 21.13
N VAL A 177 -21.67 16.48 21.91
CA VAL A 177 -22.22 16.25 23.26
C VAL A 177 -23.75 16.20 23.36
N ASP A 178 -24.52 16.58 22.33
CA ASP A 178 -25.98 16.72 22.54
C ASP A 178 -26.79 15.42 22.40
N ASP A 179 -26.27 14.37 21.75
CA ASP A 179 -27.08 13.17 21.42
C ASP A 179 -26.62 11.83 22.02
N VAL A 180 -25.54 11.80 22.81
CA VAL A 180 -25.15 10.59 23.57
C VAL A 180 -25.67 10.61 25.02
N GLY A 181 -26.55 11.57 25.34
CA GLY A 181 -27.16 11.76 26.66
C GLY A 181 -28.61 11.31 26.81
N LYS A 182 -29.27 10.82 25.75
CA LYS A 182 -30.65 10.32 25.84
C LYS A 182 -30.93 9.18 24.86
N LEU A 183 -30.59 7.96 25.24
CA LEU A 183 -31.41 6.75 25.08
C LEU A 183 -30.99 5.72 26.13
#